data_AF-A0A2V7LYG5-F1
#
_entry.id   AF-A0A2V7LYG5-F1
#
_cell.length_a   1.000
_cell.length_b   1.000
_cell.length_c   1.000
_cell.angle_alpha   90.00
_cell.angle_beta   90.00
_cell.angle_gamma   90.00
#
_symmetry.space_group_name_H-M   'P 1'
#
loop_
_entity.id
_entity.type
_entity.pdbx_description
1 polymer ?
#
loop_
_entity_poly.entity_id
_entity_poly.type
_entity_poly.pdbx_seq_one_letter_code
_entity_poly.pdbx_strand_id
1 'polypeptide(L)'
;MARPPKDTIRFEAPARAHHCSGGPRSGLVLQGSSDGNGVFIWLRGGETDSLAGGPWPLLQRGDTLSPRGGTVGVRYMLNAVAHGLPLDSGAVEVRETAHVFTVVARGTGHETMAAGRVALEASFDAVPLETDSVSCWARP
;
A
#
# COMPACT_ATOMS: atom_id res chain seq x y z
N MET A 1 -7.69 20.31 -11.53
CA MET A 1 -7.89 19.32 -10.46
C MET A 1 -9.15 18.54 -10.77
N ALA A 2 -9.06 17.22 -10.97
CA ALA A 2 -10.23 16.39 -11.25
C ALA A 2 -10.96 16.07 -9.95
N ARG A 3 -12.28 16.24 -9.93
CA ARG A 3 -13.14 15.89 -8.79
C ARG A 3 -13.10 14.36 -8.63
N PRO A 4 -12.83 13.82 -7.43
CA PRO A 4 -12.86 12.38 -7.21
C PRO A 4 -14.24 11.82 -7.56
N PRO A 5 -14.33 10.64 -8.21
CA PRO A 5 -15.59 9.93 -8.35
C PRO A 5 -16.28 9.80 -6.99
N LYS A 6 -17.62 9.86 -7.00
CA LYS A 6 -18.48 9.78 -5.80
C LYS A 6 -18.21 8.53 -4.94
N ASP A 7 -17.54 7.53 -5.52
CA ASP A 7 -17.23 6.21 -4.93
C ASP A 7 -15.75 6.06 -4.53
N THR A 8 -15.05 7.17 -4.25
CA THR A 8 -13.66 7.12 -3.78
C THR A 8 -13.61 6.98 -2.27
N ILE A 9 -13.11 5.85 -1.79
CA ILE A 9 -12.84 5.62 -0.37
C ILE A 9 -11.57 6.37 -0.01
N ARG A 10 -11.65 7.23 1.02
CA ARG A 10 -10.51 7.95 1.57
C ARG A 10 -10.11 7.33 2.89
N PHE A 11 -8.81 7.12 3.06
CA PHE A 11 -8.27 6.51 4.26
C PHE A 11 -7.12 7.36 4.81
N GLU A 12 -7.26 7.76 6.07
CA GLU A 12 -6.22 8.40 6.87
C GLU A 12 -6.14 7.62 8.18
N ALA A 13 -4.99 7.07 8.49
CA ALA A 13 -4.75 6.34 9.74
C ALA A 13 -3.29 6.44 10.15
N PRO A 14 -2.97 6.27 11.44
CA PRO A 14 -1.60 6.01 11.85
C PRO A 14 -1.06 4.79 11.12
N ALA A 15 0.15 4.90 10.58
CA ALA A 15 0.83 3.79 9.93
C ALA A 15 2.22 3.58 10.50
N ARG A 16 2.72 2.37 10.34
CA ARG A 16 4.10 1.99 10.63
C ARG A 16 4.69 1.32 9.41
N ALA A 17 5.99 1.49 9.23
CA ALA A 17 6.74 0.85 8.16
C ALA A 17 7.84 -0.04 8.73
N HIS A 18 8.06 -1.19 8.11
CA HIS A 18 9.15 -2.10 8.44
C HIS A 18 9.95 -2.41 7.18
N HIS A 19 11.26 -2.61 7.35
CA HIS A 19 12.04 -3.27 6.32
C HIS A 19 11.53 -4.69 6.12
N CYS A 20 11.48 -5.13 4.86
CA CYS A 20 11.05 -6.46 4.50
C CYS A 20 12.25 -7.24 3.98
N SER A 21 12.66 -8.27 4.73
CA SER A 21 13.88 -9.04 4.48
C SER A 21 13.59 -10.52 4.28
N GLY A 22 14.58 -11.27 3.78
CA GLY A 22 14.51 -12.72 3.63
C GLY A 22 13.89 -13.22 2.32
N GLY A 23 12.92 -12.53 1.72
CA GLY A 23 12.32 -12.95 0.43
C GLY A 23 13.23 -12.72 -0.79
N PRO A 24 12.80 -13.11 -2.01
CA PRO A 24 13.60 -12.97 -3.24
C PRO A 24 13.92 -11.51 -3.60
N ARG A 25 13.26 -10.53 -2.97
CA ARG A 25 13.50 -9.10 -3.12
C ARG A 25 13.27 -8.40 -1.79
N SER A 26 14.17 -7.48 -1.44
CA SER A 26 14.01 -6.57 -0.31
C SER A 26 12.94 -5.52 -0.59
N GLY A 27 12.47 -4.86 0.46
CA GLY A 27 11.47 -3.81 0.31
C GLY A 27 11.02 -3.22 1.63
N LEU A 28 9.90 -2.52 1.57
CA LEU A 28 9.24 -1.90 2.71
C LEU A 28 7.80 -2.40 2.79
N VAL A 29 7.38 -2.78 3.99
CA VAL A 29 5.98 -3.07 4.29
C VAL A 29 5.47 -1.94 5.16
N LEU A 30 4.34 -1.37 4.77
CA LEU A 30 3.61 -0.36 5.52
C LEU A 30 2.22 -0.86 5.85
N GLN A 31 1.82 -0.67 7.09
CA GLN A 31 0.51 -1.04 7.60
C GLN A 31 -0.10 0.15 8.32
N GLY A 32 -1.31 0.54 7.92
CA GLY A 32 -2.10 1.54 8.61
C GLY A 32 -3.49 0.98 8.90
N SER A 33 -4.01 1.23 10.10
CA SER A 33 -5.35 0.78 10.49
C SER A 33 -6.00 1.74 11.48
N SER A 34 -7.33 1.89 11.37
CA SER A 34 -8.16 2.65 12.31
C SER A 34 -9.59 2.15 12.21
N ASP A 35 -10.27 1.97 13.35
CA ASP A 35 -11.73 1.71 13.41
C ASP A 35 -12.21 0.55 12.52
N GLY A 36 -11.40 -0.51 12.44
CA GLY A 36 -11.71 -1.68 11.61
C GLY A 36 -11.47 -1.48 10.11
N ASN A 37 -10.95 -0.34 9.67
CA ASN A 37 -10.38 -0.16 8.34
C ASN A 37 -8.86 -0.40 8.39
N GLY A 38 -8.27 -0.83 7.28
CA GLY A 38 -6.85 -1.07 7.20
C GLY A 38 -6.33 -1.08 5.77
N VAL A 39 -5.08 -0.65 5.63
CA VAL A 39 -4.35 -0.65 4.37
C VAL A 39 -3.01 -1.32 4.62
N PHE A 40 -2.65 -2.22 3.72
CA PHE A 40 -1.35 -2.85 3.62
C PHE A 40 -0.70 -2.39 2.32
N ILE A 41 0.53 -1.92 2.40
CA ILE A 41 1.35 -1.56 1.24
C ILE A 41 2.64 -2.35 1.33
N TRP A 42 3.00 -3.05 0.27
CA TRP A 42 4.32 -3.63 0.10
C TRP A 42 5.00 -2.99 -1.09
N LEU A 43 6.06 -2.23 -0.83
CA LEU A 43 6.93 -1.64 -1.84
C LEU A 43 8.13 -2.55 -2.03
N ARG A 44 8.22 -3.15 -3.21
CA ARG A 44 9.31 -4.04 -3.61
C ARG A 44 10.32 -3.26 -4.42
N GLY A 45 11.48 -2.99 -3.85
CA GLY A 45 12.61 -2.32 -4.49
C GLY A 45 13.60 -3.29 -5.12
N GLY A 46 14.65 -2.73 -5.74
CA GLY A 46 15.85 -3.50 -6.13
C GLY A 46 16.71 -3.85 -4.91
N GLU A 47 17.95 -4.28 -5.13
CA GLU A 47 18.84 -4.87 -4.10
C GLU A 47 19.25 -3.94 -2.93
N THR A 48 18.79 -2.69 -2.88
CA THR A 48 19.11 -1.75 -1.80
C THR A 48 17.93 -1.57 -0.83
N ASP A 49 18.24 -1.50 0.46
CA ASP A 49 17.25 -1.25 1.52
C ASP A 49 16.72 0.20 1.54
N SER A 50 17.28 1.07 0.67
CA SER A 50 16.84 2.46 0.52
C SER A 50 15.63 2.56 -0.41
N LEU A 51 14.55 3.19 0.05
CA LEU A 51 13.43 3.53 -0.81
C LEU A 51 13.77 4.76 -1.67
N ALA A 52 13.74 4.59 -2.99
CA ALA A 52 13.69 5.75 -3.86
C ALA A 52 12.34 6.47 -3.66
N GLY A 53 12.41 7.76 -3.30
CA GLY A 53 11.23 8.63 -3.34
C GLY A 53 10.66 8.74 -4.76
N GLY A 54 9.38 9.08 -4.85
CA GLY A 54 8.62 9.24 -6.08
C GLY A 54 7.55 8.15 -6.28
N PRO A 55 7.05 8.01 -7.52
CA PRO A 55 5.96 7.09 -7.84
C PRO A 55 6.42 5.63 -7.95
N TRP A 56 5.68 4.76 -7.26
CA TRP A 56 5.79 3.30 -7.33
C TRP A 56 4.54 2.75 -8.04
N PRO A 57 4.65 2.28 -9.29
CA PRO A 57 3.50 1.74 -10.01
C PRO A 57 2.97 0.49 -9.29
N LEU A 58 1.66 0.31 -9.30
CA LEU A 58 1.06 -0.91 -8.74
C LEU A 58 1.37 -2.11 -9.63
N LEU A 59 1.81 -3.18 -8.98
CA LEU A 59 2.11 -4.45 -9.62
C LEU A 59 0.82 -5.24 -9.81
N GLN A 60 0.66 -5.81 -11.01
CA GLN A 60 -0.39 -6.79 -11.25
C GLN A 60 -0.15 -8.04 -10.42
N ARG A 61 -1.23 -8.74 -10.07
CA ARG A 61 -1.11 -10.07 -9.46
C ARG A 61 -0.25 -10.97 -10.35
N GLY A 62 0.79 -11.55 -9.77
CA GLY A 62 1.71 -12.44 -10.47
C GLY A 62 2.86 -11.75 -11.20
N ASP A 63 2.99 -10.42 -11.12
CA ASP A 63 4.15 -9.73 -11.67
C ASP A 63 5.43 -10.04 -10.86
N THR A 64 6.33 -10.77 -11.50
CA THR A 64 7.63 -11.16 -10.98
C THR A 64 8.79 -10.52 -11.75
N LEU A 65 8.50 -9.82 -12.86
CA LEU A 65 9.50 -9.30 -13.78
C LEU A 65 9.81 -7.84 -13.50
N SER A 66 8.81 -7.05 -13.12
CA SER A 66 8.98 -5.62 -12.83
C SER A 66 10.02 -5.44 -11.72
N PRO A 67 11.12 -4.67 -11.93
CA PRO A 67 12.20 -4.54 -10.95
C PRO A 67 11.76 -3.79 -9.68
N ARG A 68 10.79 -2.88 -9.81
CA ARG A 68 10.21 -2.13 -8.72
C ARG A 68 8.70 -2.01 -8.85
N GLY A 69 8.00 -1.90 -7.73
CA GLY A 69 6.59 -1.54 -7.70
C GLY A 69 5.94 -1.77 -6.35
N GLY A 70 4.66 -1.45 -6.25
CA GLY A 70 3.87 -1.57 -5.03
C GLY A 70 2.75 -2.61 -5.16
N THR A 71 2.47 -3.32 -4.08
CA THR A 71 1.23 -4.09 -3.90
C THR A 71 0.43 -3.41 -2.80
N VAL A 72 -0.84 -3.09 -3.05
CA VAL A 72 -1.71 -2.47 -2.06
C VAL A 72 -2.93 -3.34 -1.83
N GLY A 73 -3.16 -3.70 -0.57
CA GLY A 73 -4.37 -4.37 -0.11
C GLY A 73 -5.13 -3.48 0.86
N VAL A 74 -6.45 -3.46 0.75
CA VAL A 74 -7.31 -2.65 1.60
C VAL A 74 -8.40 -3.51 2.21
N ARG A 75 -8.70 -3.23 3.47
CA ARG A 75 -9.91 -3.65 4.17
C ARG A 75 -10.64 -2.40 4.66
N TYR A 76 -11.95 -2.34 4.44
CA TYR A 76 -12.77 -1.23 4.96
C TYR A 76 -14.15 -1.72 5.41
N MET A 77 -14.78 -0.96 6.28
CA MET A 77 -16.12 -1.26 6.80
C MET A 77 -17.16 -0.41 6.07
N LEU A 78 -18.20 -1.03 5.56
CA LEU A 78 -19.39 -0.37 5.02
C LEU A 78 -20.61 -0.95 5.71
N ASN A 79 -21.41 -0.12 6.39
CA ASN A 79 -22.61 -0.56 7.12
C ASN A 79 -22.36 -1.77 8.05
N ALA A 80 -21.26 -1.74 8.81
CA ALA A 80 -20.81 -2.83 9.69
C ALA A 80 -20.42 -4.16 8.99
N VAL A 81 -20.34 -4.18 7.66
CA VAL A 81 -19.81 -5.30 6.87
C VAL A 81 -18.37 -5.00 6.46
N ALA A 82 -17.48 -5.98 6.61
CA ALA A 82 -16.09 -5.86 6.19
C ALA A 82 -15.95 -6.18 4.70
N HIS A 83 -15.33 -5.27 3.97
CA HIS A 83 -15.00 -5.36 2.56
C HIS A 83 -13.50 -5.38 2.38
N GLY A 84 -13.04 -5.95 1.28
CA GLY A 84 -11.63 -6.00 0.98
C GLY A 84 -11.34 -6.10 -0.51
N LEU A 85 -10.32 -5.38 -0.95
CA LEU A 85 -9.83 -5.45 -2.31
C LEU A 85 -8.33 -5.21 -2.39
N PRO A 86 -7.62 -5.91 -3.28
CA PRO A 86 -6.35 -5.42 -3.79
C PRO A 86 -6.58 -4.28 -4.77
N LEU A 87 -5.67 -3.31 -4.80
CA LEU A 87 -5.61 -2.36 -5.91
C LEU A 87 -4.84 -2.99 -7.07
N ASP A 88 -5.41 -2.91 -8.27
CA ASP A 88 -4.85 -3.50 -9.50
C ASP A 88 -4.37 -2.41 -10.48
N SER A 89 -4.51 -1.13 -10.15
CA SER A 89 -4.17 -0.02 -11.03
C SER A 89 -3.93 1.25 -10.23
N GLY A 90 -2.97 2.07 -10.66
CA GLY A 90 -2.56 3.28 -9.97
C GLY A 90 -1.12 3.22 -9.50
N ALA A 91 -0.81 3.96 -8.43
CA ALA A 91 0.53 4.09 -7.90
C ALA A 91 0.53 4.42 -6.40
N VAL A 92 1.68 4.17 -5.77
CA VAL A 92 2.01 4.68 -4.44
C VAL A 92 3.06 5.78 -4.59
N GLU A 93 2.73 6.99 -4.16
CA GLU A 93 3.69 8.09 -4.06
C GLU A 93 4.39 8.01 -2.72
N VAL A 94 5.73 8.02 -2.74
CA VAL A 94 6.55 7.99 -1.53
C VAL A 94 7.42 9.25 -1.48
N ARG A 95 7.43 9.93 -0.34
CA ARG A 95 8.36 11.01 -0.06
C ARG A 95 9.06 10.69 1.25
N GLU A 96 10.38 10.81 1.27
CA GLU A 96 11.17 10.71 2.49
C GLU A 96 11.68 12.09 2.86
N THR A 97 11.62 12.43 4.15
CA THR A 97 12.26 13.63 4.70
C THR A 97 12.81 13.29 6.07
N ALA A 98 14.13 13.36 6.24
CA ALA A 98 14.81 13.05 7.51
C ALA A 98 14.38 11.69 8.12
N HIS A 99 14.36 10.64 7.29
CA HIS A 99 13.96 9.27 7.67
C HIS A 99 12.50 9.08 8.11
N VAL A 100 11.65 10.05 7.82
CA VAL A 100 10.21 9.96 7.99
C VAL A 100 9.55 9.91 6.62
N PHE A 101 8.63 8.96 6.42
CA PHE A 101 7.94 8.79 5.15
C PHE A 101 6.58 9.50 5.14
N THR A 102 6.26 10.07 3.99
CA THR A 102 4.90 10.40 3.57
C THR A 102 4.53 9.47 2.43
N VAL A 103 3.42 8.76 2.57
CA VAL A 103 2.99 7.74 1.61
C VAL A 103 1.56 8.00 1.18
N VAL A 104 1.32 8.08 -0.12
CA VAL A 104 -0.02 8.24 -0.69
C VAL A 104 -0.28 7.14 -1.71
N ALA A 105 -1.14 6.19 -1.39
CA ALA A 105 -1.59 5.17 -2.33
C ALA A 105 -2.86 5.64 -3.02
N ARG A 106 -2.84 5.69 -4.35
CA ARG A 106 -4.01 6.01 -5.19
C ARG A 106 -4.20 4.93 -6.22
N GLY A 107 -5.42 4.43 -6.32
CA GLY A 107 -5.69 3.41 -7.31
C GLY A 107 -7.14 2.97 -7.34
N THR A 108 -7.37 1.95 -8.15
CA THR A 108 -8.65 1.27 -8.20
C THR A 108 -8.44 -0.23 -8.13
N GLY A 109 -9.46 -0.94 -7.67
CA GLY A 109 -9.46 -2.39 -7.70
C GLY A 109 -10.89 -2.92 -7.72
N HIS A 110 -11.02 -4.23 -7.87
CA HIS A 110 -12.30 -4.90 -7.95
C HIS A 110 -12.69 -5.48 -6.59
N GLU A 111 -13.84 -5.06 -6.06
CA GLU A 111 -14.38 -5.59 -4.82
C GLU A 111 -15.47 -6.63 -5.16
N THR A 112 -15.26 -7.86 -4.67
CA THR A 112 -16.02 -9.03 -5.12
C THR A 112 -17.46 -9.06 -4.57
N MET A 113 -17.71 -8.42 -3.44
CA MET A 113 -19.00 -8.39 -2.75
C MET A 113 -19.89 -7.20 -3.17
N ALA A 114 -19.27 -6.11 -3.63
CA ALA A 114 -19.90 -4.87 -4.09
C ALA A 114 -20.10 -4.86 -5.63
N ALA A 115 -19.68 -5.93 -6.33
CA ALA A 115 -19.86 -6.15 -7.76
C ALA A 115 -19.38 -4.98 -8.64
N GLY A 116 -18.28 -4.30 -8.25
CA GLY A 116 -17.85 -3.07 -8.89
C GLY A 116 -16.37 -2.74 -8.72
N ARG A 117 -15.89 -1.77 -9.51
CA ARG A 117 -14.59 -1.14 -9.30
C ARG A 117 -14.74 -0.06 -8.24
N VAL A 118 -13.85 -0.11 -7.25
CA VAL A 118 -13.78 0.87 -6.16
C VAL A 118 -12.52 1.69 -6.35
N ALA A 119 -12.64 3.01 -6.23
CA ALA A 119 -11.49 3.91 -6.19
C ALA A 119 -11.06 4.13 -4.75
N LEU A 120 -9.76 4.22 -4.52
CA LEU A 120 -9.20 4.42 -3.19
C LEU A 120 -8.06 5.44 -3.22
N GLU A 121 -8.06 6.28 -2.19
CA GLU A 121 -6.94 7.13 -1.82
C GLU A 121 -6.63 6.92 -0.34
N ALA A 122 -5.45 6.38 -0.04
CA ALA A 122 -4.94 6.25 1.33
C ALA A 122 -3.72 7.15 1.51
N SER A 123 -3.76 7.99 2.54
CA SER A 123 -2.68 8.94 2.87
C SER A 123 -2.14 8.66 4.26
N PHE A 124 -0.82 8.62 4.36
CA PHE A 124 -0.10 8.39 5.60
C PHE A 124 0.98 9.45 5.73
N ASP A 125 0.81 10.32 6.70
CA ASP A 125 1.81 11.29 7.09
C ASP A 125 2.64 10.77 8.26
N ALA A 126 3.88 11.23 8.33
CA ALA A 126 4.79 10.95 9.44
C ALA A 126 4.96 9.45 9.77
N VAL A 127 5.09 8.59 8.75
CA VAL A 127 5.23 7.15 8.95
C VAL A 127 6.64 6.83 9.44
N PRO A 128 6.81 6.34 10.68
CA PRO A 128 8.11 5.93 11.18
C PRO A 128 8.55 4.63 10.51
N LEU A 129 9.85 4.56 10.24
CA LEU A 129 10.51 3.30 9.91
C LEU A 129 10.95 2.63 11.20
N GLU A 130 10.35 1.48 11.48
CA GLU A 130 10.71 0.66 12.62
C GLU A 130 12.09 0.01 12.37
N THR A 131 12.83 -0.21 13.46
CA THR A 131 14.20 -0.74 13.38
C THR A 131 14.24 -2.25 13.12
N ASP A 132 13.13 -2.94 13.37
CA ASP A 132 12.99 -4.37 13.11
C ASP A 132 12.55 -4.64 11.66
N SER A 133 12.98 -5.79 11.13
CA SER A 133 12.56 -6.25 9.81
C SER A 133 11.52 -7.35 9.92
N VAL A 134 10.54 -7.34 9.01
CA VAL A 134 9.56 -8.42 8.83
C VAL A 134 9.99 -9.37 7.70
N SER A 135 9.55 -10.63 7.77
CA SER A 135 9.83 -11.60 6.72
C SER A 135 8.98 -11.36 5.48
N CYS A 136 9.64 -11.27 4.33
CA CYS A 136 9.04 -11.12 3.00
C CYS A 136 8.73 -12.47 2.31
N TRP A 137 8.97 -13.60 2.97
CA TRP A 137 8.62 -14.90 2.44
C TRP A 137 7.10 -15.10 2.45
N ALA A 138 6.57 -15.62 1.34
CA ALA A 138 5.25 -16.23 1.37
C ALA A 138 5.30 -17.39 2.38
N ARG A 139 4.42 -17.35 3.38
CA ARG A 139 4.21 -18.51 4.26
C ARG A 139 3.37 -19.54 3.48
N PRO A 140 3.72 -20.84 3.52
CA PRO A 140 2.92 -21.91 2.92
C PRO A 140 1.50 -21.99 3.46
#